data_AF-A0A1J4ULQ7-F1
#
_entry.id   AF-A0A1J4ULQ7-F1
#
_cell.length_a   1.000
_cell.length_b   1.000
_cell.length_c   1.000
_cell.angle_alpha   90.00
_cell.angle_beta   90.00
_cell.angle_gamma   90.00
#
_symmetry.space_group_name_H-M   'P 1'
#
loop_
_entity.id
_entity.type
_entity.pdbx_description
1 polymer ?
#
loop_
_entity_poly.entity_id
_entity_poly.type
_entity_poly.pdbx_seq_one_letter_code
_entity_poly.pdbx_strand_id
1 'polypeptide(L)'
;MALDSLLPFLKTAPRPKEEPVSEKEVCAAEKEAVLSYRIRAAVYRKIIERYAEAVNQGEEKTVPQLKELVRPGDESVVRLRDAVVESTLGAGKQYVFERDFPIVVQAVFLRVKELHLVHADLPVSYWLSPKEILEIGAADPFDRALLYCSLLVALGCRNAKIRVVELEGGLRHPLVLFSFGERGFVSDVVQDESALQRSGSVEELVGKYLFNNKRVSRGLFEFNDVDYAEFDEKGGQEA
;
A
#
# COMPACT_ATOMS: atom_id res chain seq x y z
N MET A 1 22.37 -53.11 -37.26
CA MET A 1 23.55 -52.79 -36.43
C MET A 1 23.06 -51.87 -35.33
N ALA A 2 23.12 -52.34 -34.08
CA ALA A 2 22.50 -51.71 -32.92
C ALA A 2 23.41 -50.61 -32.33
N LEU A 3 22.81 -49.47 -32.02
CA LEU A 3 23.45 -48.27 -31.46
C LEU A 3 23.49 -48.29 -29.91
N ASP A 4 23.44 -49.48 -29.30
CA ASP A 4 23.31 -49.66 -27.85
C ASP A 4 24.64 -49.83 -27.09
N SER A 5 25.79 -49.55 -27.71
CA SER A 5 27.10 -49.91 -27.14
C SER A 5 27.97 -48.75 -26.62
N LEU A 6 27.48 -47.51 -26.55
CA LEU A 6 28.36 -46.35 -26.33
C LEU A 6 28.29 -45.61 -24.98
N LEU A 7 27.56 -46.05 -23.96
CA LEU A 7 27.58 -45.35 -22.64
C LEU A 7 27.50 -46.30 -21.43
N PRO A 8 28.63 -46.81 -20.91
CA PRO A 8 28.65 -47.68 -19.72
C PRO A 8 28.49 -46.93 -18.37
N PHE A 9 28.38 -45.59 -18.37
CA PHE A 9 28.43 -44.76 -17.15
C PHE A 9 27.07 -44.27 -16.64
N LEU A 10 25.96 -44.54 -17.34
CA LEU A 10 24.61 -44.23 -16.86
C LEU A 10 24.06 -45.35 -15.95
N LYS A 11 24.84 -45.77 -14.94
CA LYS A 11 24.25 -46.41 -13.75
C LYS A 11 23.77 -45.28 -12.85
N THR A 12 22.57 -44.77 -13.13
CA THR A 12 21.85 -43.92 -12.17
C THR A 12 21.70 -44.70 -10.88
N ALA A 13 22.39 -44.24 -9.83
CA ALA A 13 22.20 -44.75 -8.49
C ALA A 13 20.70 -44.72 -8.15
N PRO A 14 20.15 -45.75 -7.48
CA PRO A 14 18.77 -45.73 -7.04
C PRO A 14 18.56 -44.49 -6.18
N ARG A 15 17.60 -43.63 -6.57
CA ARG A 15 17.22 -42.46 -5.76
C ARG A 15 16.86 -42.99 -4.37
N PRO A 16 17.42 -42.41 -3.30
CA PRO A 16 17.01 -42.77 -1.95
C PRO A 16 15.49 -42.57 -1.87
N LYS A 17 14.77 -43.58 -1.35
CA LYS A 17 13.33 -43.47 -1.10
C LYS A 17 13.15 -42.34 -0.10
N GLU A 18 12.59 -41.22 -0.52
CA GLU A 18 12.14 -40.17 0.37
C GLU A 18 11.02 -40.76 1.23
N GLU A 19 11.34 -41.04 2.49
CA GLU A 19 10.33 -41.42 3.48
C GLU A 19 9.44 -40.20 3.73
N PRO A 20 8.10 -40.37 3.77
CA PRO A 20 7.19 -39.26 4.02
C PRO A 20 7.43 -38.71 5.43
N VAL A 21 7.96 -37.49 5.50
CA VAL A 21 8.10 -36.72 6.75
C VAL A 21 6.72 -36.62 7.40
N SER A 22 6.59 -37.03 8.66
CA SER A 22 5.28 -37.10 9.30
C SER A 22 4.71 -35.69 9.53
N GLU A 23 3.40 -35.51 9.30
CA GLU A 23 2.69 -34.23 9.46
C GLU A 23 2.88 -33.60 10.86
N LYS A 24 3.18 -34.42 11.88
CA LYS A 24 3.45 -33.95 13.25
C LYS A 24 4.80 -33.25 13.39
N GLU A 25 5.82 -33.67 12.64
CA GLU A 25 7.15 -33.06 12.67
C GLU A 25 7.14 -31.71 11.94
N VAL A 26 6.39 -31.60 10.85
CA VAL A 26 6.18 -30.34 10.12
C VAL A 26 5.49 -29.31 11.02
N CYS A 27 4.42 -29.69 11.73
CA CYS A 27 3.70 -28.80 12.63
C CYS A 27 4.54 -28.33 13.84
N ALA A 28 5.47 -29.16 14.33
CA ALA A 28 6.37 -28.78 15.43
C ALA A 28 7.44 -27.77 14.97
N ALA A 29 8.04 -28.01 13.80
CA ALA A 29 9.03 -27.11 13.22
C ALA A 29 8.45 -25.73 12.87
N GLU A 30 7.22 -25.67 12.34
CA GLU A 30 6.52 -24.42 12.07
C GLU A 30 6.29 -23.60 13.35
N LYS A 31 5.87 -24.25 14.43
CA LYS A 31 5.65 -23.59 15.73
C LYS A 31 6.94 -23.01 16.31
N GLU A 32 8.04 -23.74 16.19
CA GLU A 32 9.36 -23.27 16.63
C GLU A 32 9.84 -22.07 15.81
N ALA A 33 9.67 -22.11 14.48
CA ALA A 33 9.99 -21.00 13.60
C ALA A 33 9.17 -19.74 13.95
N VAL A 34 7.86 -19.88 14.13
CA VAL A 34 6.98 -18.76 14.54
C VAL A 34 7.42 -18.16 15.87
N LEU A 35 7.78 -19.00 16.86
CA LEU A 35 8.28 -18.52 18.14
C LEU A 35 9.59 -17.74 17.98
N SER A 36 10.53 -18.25 17.17
CA SER A 36 11.79 -17.59 16.85
C SER A 36 11.58 -16.21 16.20
N TYR A 37 10.65 -16.11 15.25
CA TYR A 37 10.30 -14.82 14.62
C TYR A 37 9.69 -13.84 15.62
N ARG A 38 8.83 -14.31 16.53
CA ARG A 38 8.22 -13.45 17.57
C ARG A 38 9.27 -12.89 18.52
N ILE A 39 10.22 -13.72 18.96
CA ILE A 39 11.33 -13.28 19.82
C ILE A 39 12.19 -12.25 19.09
N ARG A 40 12.54 -12.51 17.83
CA ARG A 40 13.33 -11.60 17.00
C ARG A 40 12.62 -10.26 16.78
N ALA A 41 11.33 -10.28 16.45
CA ALA A 41 10.52 -9.07 16.30
C ALA A 41 10.44 -8.25 17.60
N ALA A 42 10.34 -8.91 18.75
CA ALA A 42 10.36 -8.24 20.05
C ALA A 42 11.72 -7.56 20.31
N VAL A 43 12.83 -8.22 19.98
CA VAL A 43 14.18 -7.63 20.09
C VAL A 43 14.33 -6.44 19.15
N TYR A 44 13.91 -6.57 17.88
CA TYR A 44 13.95 -5.47 16.91
C TYR A 44 13.09 -4.29 17.35
N ARG A 45 11.89 -4.53 17.89
CA ARG A 45 11.05 -3.49 18.48
C ARG A 45 11.80 -2.74 19.58
N LYS A 46 12.47 -3.43 20.51
CA LYS A 46 13.25 -2.77 21.58
C LYS A 46 14.43 -1.95 21.06
N ILE A 47 15.06 -2.40 19.98
CA ILE A 47 16.11 -1.63 19.32
C ILE A 47 15.51 -0.36 18.70
N ILE A 48 14.43 -0.48 17.92
CA ILE A 48 13.75 0.66 17.29
C ILE A 48 13.27 1.67 18.35
N GLU A 49 12.63 1.21 19.43
CA GLU A 49 12.20 2.06 20.55
C GLU A 49 13.37 2.85 21.16
N ARG A 50 14.54 2.22 21.31
CA ARG A 50 15.74 2.88 21.87
C ARG A 50 16.27 4.00 20.97
N TYR A 51 16.13 3.87 19.65
CA TYR A 51 16.62 4.83 18.67
C TYR A 51 15.50 5.69 18.06
N ALA A 52 14.29 5.64 18.62
CA ALA A 52 13.10 6.23 18.01
C ALA A 52 13.24 7.74 17.75
N GLU A 53 13.85 8.47 18.68
CA GLU A 53 14.10 9.91 18.52
C GLU A 53 14.97 10.21 17.29
N ALA A 54 16.09 9.50 17.14
CA ALA A 54 17.00 9.69 16.01
C ALA A 54 16.35 9.29 14.67
N VAL A 55 15.55 8.21 14.66
CA VAL A 55 14.79 7.79 13.48
C VAL A 55 13.77 8.86 13.11
N ASN A 56 12.97 9.32 14.07
CA ASN A 56 11.94 10.34 13.82
C ASN A 56 12.54 11.65 13.30
N GLN A 57 13.66 12.11 13.87
CA GLN A 57 14.34 13.31 13.37
C GLN A 57 14.81 13.16 11.91
N GLY A 58 15.21 11.94 11.50
CA GLY A 58 15.58 11.64 10.11
C GLY A 58 14.38 11.47 9.17
N GLU A 59 13.22 11.14 9.71
CA GLU A 59 11.98 10.89 8.95
C GLU A 59 11.00 12.06 8.95
N GLU A 60 11.29 13.13 9.68
CA GLU A 60 10.61 14.41 9.54
C GLU A 60 10.78 14.93 8.10
N LYS A 61 9.66 15.13 7.41
CA LYS A 61 9.63 15.63 6.04
C LYS A 61 9.12 17.07 6.04
N THR A 62 9.83 17.93 5.33
CA THR A 62 9.34 19.24 4.90
C THR A 62 8.25 19.08 3.85
N VAL A 63 7.48 20.14 3.59
CA VAL A 63 6.43 20.14 2.57
C VAL A 63 6.93 19.68 1.18
N PRO A 64 8.07 20.17 0.64
CA PRO A 64 8.59 19.64 -0.62
C PRO A 64 8.88 18.13 -0.56
N GLN A 65 9.45 17.65 0.54
CA GLN A 65 9.76 16.23 0.72
C GLN A 65 8.51 15.36 0.83
N LEU A 66 7.40 15.87 1.40
CA LEU A 66 6.12 15.16 1.40
C LEU A 66 5.60 14.96 -0.03
N LYS A 67 5.68 15.99 -0.87
CA LYS A 67 5.27 15.90 -2.27
C LYS A 67 6.11 14.87 -3.04
N GLU A 68 7.40 14.79 -2.75
CA GLU A 68 8.32 13.79 -3.31
C GLU A 68 7.99 12.33 -2.90
N LEU A 69 7.10 12.10 -1.93
CA LEU A 69 6.63 10.75 -1.59
C LEU A 69 5.62 10.22 -2.61
N VAL A 70 4.89 11.11 -3.30
CA VAL A 70 3.97 10.72 -4.38
C VAL A 70 4.78 10.68 -5.67
N ARG A 71 5.10 9.46 -6.14
CA ARG A 71 6.06 9.23 -7.23
C ARG A 71 5.41 8.53 -8.44
N PRO A 72 4.58 9.25 -9.22
CA PRO A 72 3.90 8.64 -10.38
C PRO A 72 4.87 8.16 -11.47
N GLY A 73 6.08 8.72 -11.53
CA GLY A 73 7.12 8.34 -12.48
C GLY A 73 8.10 7.27 -11.99
N ASP A 74 7.95 6.76 -10.77
CA ASP A 74 8.80 5.68 -10.26
C ASP A 74 8.63 4.42 -11.11
N GLU A 75 9.73 3.73 -11.45
CA GLU A 75 9.68 2.55 -12.31
C GLU A 75 8.76 1.47 -11.76
N SER A 76 8.69 1.29 -10.44
CA SER A 76 7.87 0.28 -9.79
C SER A 76 6.39 0.63 -9.91
N VAL A 77 6.05 1.93 -9.77
CA VAL A 77 4.69 2.45 -9.97
C VAL A 77 4.26 2.28 -11.43
N VAL A 78 5.14 2.64 -12.38
CA VAL A 78 4.88 2.52 -13.82
C VAL A 78 4.65 1.06 -14.21
N ARG A 79 5.52 0.14 -13.77
CA ARG A 79 5.37 -1.30 -14.04
C ARG A 79 4.07 -1.85 -13.44
N LEU A 80 3.73 -1.46 -12.21
CA LEU A 80 2.49 -1.90 -11.58
C LEU A 80 1.25 -1.36 -12.29
N ARG A 81 1.26 -0.08 -12.68
CA ARG A 81 0.21 0.54 -13.50
C ARG A 81 0.00 -0.27 -14.78
N ASP A 82 1.07 -0.53 -15.53
CA ASP A 82 1.00 -1.23 -16.80
C ASP A 82 0.48 -2.65 -16.64
N ALA A 83 0.93 -3.36 -15.61
CA ALA A 83 0.43 -4.70 -15.28
C ALA A 83 -1.08 -4.69 -14.96
N VAL A 84 -1.57 -3.71 -14.20
CA VAL A 84 -3.00 -3.60 -13.86
C VAL A 84 -3.83 -3.21 -15.09
N VAL A 85 -3.34 -2.29 -15.92
CA VAL A 85 -4.00 -1.90 -17.18
C VAL A 85 -4.11 -3.10 -18.11
N GLU A 86 -3.02 -3.83 -18.31
CA GLU A 86 -2.98 -5.02 -19.16
C GLU A 86 -3.90 -6.12 -18.64
N SER A 87 -3.91 -6.40 -17.33
CA SER A 87 -4.78 -7.43 -16.76
C SER A 87 -6.27 -7.05 -16.81
N THR A 88 -6.58 -5.76 -16.74
CA THR A 88 -7.97 -5.26 -16.70
C THR A 88 -8.56 -5.10 -18.10
N LEU A 89 -7.80 -4.53 -19.04
CA LEU A 89 -8.28 -4.23 -20.40
C LEU A 89 -7.96 -5.35 -21.39
N GLY A 90 -6.88 -6.11 -21.14
CA GLY A 90 -6.32 -7.11 -22.05
C GLY A 90 -5.09 -6.58 -22.80
N ALA A 91 -4.18 -7.49 -23.14
CA ALA A 91 -2.94 -7.19 -23.83
C ALA A 91 -3.17 -6.43 -25.15
N GLY A 92 -2.38 -5.38 -25.37
CA GLY A 92 -2.38 -4.56 -26.59
C GLY A 92 -3.50 -3.51 -26.68
N LYS A 93 -4.40 -3.40 -25.69
CA LYS A 93 -5.37 -2.31 -25.66
C LYS A 93 -4.74 -1.03 -25.11
N GLN A 94 -4.99 0.08 -25.79
CA GLN A 94 -4.58 1.39 -25.32
C GLN A 94 -5.56 1.91 -24.26
N TYR A 95 -5.01 2.25 -23.10
CA TYR A 95 -5.74 2.91 -22.02
C TYR A 95 -6.15 4.33 -22.41
N VAL A 96 -7.42 4.66 -22.21
CA VAL A 96 -8.00 6.00 -22.40
C VAL A 96 -8.65 6.44 -21.09
N PHE A 97 -8.17 7.52 -20.49
CA PHE A 97 -8.57 7.97 -19.16
C PHE A 97 -10.08 8.11 -19.00
N GLU A 98 -10.75 8.81 -19.92
CA GLU A 98 -12.18 9.12 -19.81
C GLU A 98 -13.09 7.88 -19.88
N ARG A 99 -12.61 6.80 -20.51
CA ARG A 99 -13.37 5.56 -20.70
C ARG A 99 -13.00 4.51 -19.66
N ASP A 100 -11.70 4.31 -19.45
CA ASP A 100 -11.16 3.15 -18.77
C ASP A 100 -10.82 3.43 -17.30
N PHE A 101 -10.66 4.69 -16.90
CA PHE A 101 -10.25 5.02 -15.54
C PHE A 101 -11.14 4.39 -14.46
N PRO A 102 -12.48 4.41 -14.54
CA PRO A 102 -13.33 3.82 -13.49
C PRO A 102 -13.11 2.31 -13.30
N ILE A 103 -12.86 1.55 -14.37
CA ILE A 103 -12.64 0.11 -14.23
C ILE A 103 -11.21 -0.19 -13.76
N VAL A 104 -10.23 0.57 -14.25
CA VAL A 104 -8.81 0.38 -13.89
C VAL A 104 -8.54 0.85 -12.46
N VAL A 105 -9.15 1.95 -12.01
CA VAL A 105 -8.96 2.45 -10.63
C VAL A 105 -9.49 1.45 -9.60
N GLN A 106 -10.59 0.77 -9.90
CA GLN A 106 -11.10 -0.31 -9.06
C GLN A 106 -10.09 -1.46 -8.94
N ALA A 107 -9.47 -1.86 -10.05
CA ALA A 107 -8.46 -2.91 -10.06
C ALA A 107 -7.19 -2.48 -9.30
N VAL A 108 -6.76 -1.22 -9.46
CA VAL A 108 -5.64 -0.65 -8.70
C VAL A 108 -5.94 -0.63 -7.21
N PHE A 109 -7.15 -0.20 -6.80
CA PHE A 109 -7.58 -0.21 -5.41
C PHE A 109 -7.46 -1.61 -4.81
N LEU A 110 -7.99 -2.63 -5.49
CA LEU A 110 -7.90 -4.02 -5.05
C LEU A 110 -6.45 -4.49 -4.96
N ARG A 111 -5.62 -4.13 -5.92
CA ARG A 111 -4.20 -4.50 -5.97
C ARG A 111 -3.39 -3.92 -4.80
N VAL A 112 -3.63 -2.66 -4.44
CA VAL A 112 -2.99 -2.06 -3.26
C VAL A 112 -3.55 -2.68 -1.97
N LYS A 113 -4.84 -3.02 -1.95
CA LYS A 113 -5.49 -3.67 -0.80
C LYS A 113 -4.93 -5.07 -0.51
N GLU A 114 -4.49 -5.81 -1.52
CA GLU A 114 -3.84 -7.13 -1.42
C GLU A 114 -2.53 -7.12 -0.61
N LEU A 115 -1.90 -5.97 -0.42
CA LEU A 115 -0.73 -5.86 0.45
C LEU A 115 -1.09 -6.34 1.87
N HIS A 116 -0.11 -6.81 2.64
CA HIS A 116 -0.34 -7.09 4.06
C HIS A 116 -0.40 -5.77 4.83
N LEU A 117 -1.43 -5.60 5.68
CA LEU A 117 -1.57 -4.39 6.48
C LEU A 117 -0.68 -4.53 7.69
N VAL A 118 0.30 -3.63 7.81
CA VAL A 118 1.16 -3.56 8.98
C VAL A 118 0.73 -2.36 9.78
N HIS A 119 0.25 -2.59 11.00
CA HIS A 119 0.13 -1.51 11.96
C HIS A 119 1.52 -1.23 12.52
N ALA A 120 2.03 -0.02 12.26
CA ALA A 120 3.20 0.48 12.95
C ALA A 120 2.83 0.74 14.41
N ASP A 121 2.69 -0.31 15.22
CA ASP A 121 2.76 -0.23 16.69
C ASP A 121 4.22 0.03 17.11
N LEU A 122 4.86 0.98 16.44
CA LEU A 122 6.22 1.39 16.63
C LEU A 122 6.19 2.90 16.91
N PRO A 123 7.02 3.40 17.84
CA PRO A 123 7.08 4.83 18.16
C PRO A 123 7.84 5.64 17.11
N VAL A 124 7.91 5.16 15.87
CA VAL A 124 8.65 5.81 14.78
C VAL A 124 7.75 6.04 13.57
N SER A 125 7.85 7.23 13.00
CA SER A 125 7.36 7.52 11.65
C SER A 125 8.41 7.03 10.65
N TYR A 126 7.99 6.30 9.63
CA TYR A 126 8.85 5.92 8.51
C TYR A 126 8.01 5.94 7.23
N TRP A 127 8.67 6.04 6.09
CA TRP A 127 8.02 6.11 4.79
C TRP A 127 8.70 5.13 3.84
N LEU A 128 7.96 4.13 3.37
CA LEU A 128 8.50 3.20 2.38
C LEU A 128 8.37 3.77 0.98
N SER A 129 9.40 3.55 0.17
CA SER A 129 9.31 3.81 -1.27
C SER A 129 8.37 2.82 -1.96
N PRO A 130 7.78 3.17 -3.12
CA PRO A 130 6.95 2.23 -3.89
C PRO A 130 7.65 0.90 -4.18
N LYS A 131 8.97 0.93 -4.43
CA LYS A 131 9.78 -0.27 -4.63
C LYS A 131 9.79 -1.15 -3.37
N GLU A 132 10.08 -0.59 -2.21
CA GLU A 132 10.14 -1.33 -0.94
C GLU A 132 8.78 -1.91 -0.57
N ILE A 133 7.69 -1.14 -0.74
CA ILE A 133 6.32 -1.62 -0.49
C ILE A 133 6.02 -2.88 -1.31
N LEU A 134 6.37 -2.87 -2.61
CA LEU A 134 6.09 -3.98 -3.51
C LEU A 134 7.02 -5.18 -3.30
N GLU A 135 8.28 -4.95 -2.95
CA GLU A 135 9.24 -6.01 -2.63
C GLU A 135 8.87 -6.74 -1.32
N ILE A 136 8.43 -6.00 -0.31
CA ILE A 136 8.02 -6.55 1.00
C ILE A 136 6.62 -7.17 0.91
N GLY A 137 5.75 -6.63 0.06
CA GLY A 137 4.34 -7.04 -0.03
C GLY A 137 3.52 -6.63 1.21
N ALA A 138 3.97 -5.61 1.92
CA ALA A 138 3.35 -5.10 3.15
C ALA A 138 3.53 -3.59 3.26
N ALA A 139 2.55 -2.92 3.85
CA ALA A 139 2.52 -1.47 3.99
C ALA A 139 1.56 -1.05 5.11
N ASP A 140 1.87 0.07 5.74
CA ASP A 140 0.96 0.73 6.66
C ASP A 140 -0.13 1.54 5.90
N PRO A 141 -1.10 2.17 6.59
CA PRO A 141 -2.12 2.99 5.95
C PRO A 141 -1.56 4.13 5.08
N PHE A 142 -0.48 4.78 5.50
CA PHE A 142 0.12 5.92 4.81
C PHE A 142 0.87 5.47 3.55
N ASP A 143 1.68 4.42 3.66
CA ASP A 143 2.39 3.81 2.54
C ASP A 143 1.42 3.35 1.44
N ARG A 144 0.30 2.72 1.83
CA ARG A 144 -0.76 2.33 0.88
C ARG A 144 -1.38 3.55 0.21
N ALA A 145 -1.68 4.61 0.95
CA ALA A 145 -2.25 5.83 0.40
C ALA A 145 -1.27 6.52 -0.58
N LEU A 146 0.02 6.54 -0.25
CA LEU A 146 1.11 7.04 -1.11
C LEU A 146 1.20 6.26 -2.42
N LEU A 147 1.28 4.93 -2.34
CA LEU A 147 1.34 4.07 -3.51
C LEU A 147 0.07 4.22 -4.37
N TYR A 148 -1.10 4.20 -3.73
CA TYR A 148 -2.38 4.33 -4.41
C TYR A 148 -2.49 5.68 -5.13
N CYS A 149 -2.23 6.78 -4.45
CA CYS A 149 -2.24 8.12 -5.05
C CYS A 149 -1.25 8.22 -6.22
N SER A 150 -0.03 7.69 -6.06
CA SER A 150 0.98 7.64 -7.13
C SER A 150 0.46 6.91 -8.38
N LEU A 151 -0.25 5.79 -8.20
CA LEU A 151 -0.87 5.04 -9.29
C LEU A 151 -2.02 5.83 -9.94
N LEU A 152 -2.86 6.53 -9.16
CA LEU A 152 -3.93 7.38 -9.71
C LEU A 152 -3.37 8.50 -10.59
N VAL A 153 -2.33 9.18 -10.11
CA VAL A 153 -1.66 10.24 -10.88
C VAL A 153 -0.99 9.65 -12.13
N ALA A 154 -0.34 8.49 -12.02
CA ALA A 154 0.27 7.79 -13.15
C ALA A 154 -0.75 7.30 -14.20
N LEU A 155 -2.02 7.11 -13.80
CA LEU A 155 -3.16 6.82 -14.68
C LEU A 155 -3.79 8.07 -15.31
N GLY A 156 -3.27 9.27 -15.01
CA GLY A 156 -3.76 10.54 -15.54
C GLY A 156 -4.68 11.33 -14.62
N CYS A 157 -5.02 10.81 -13.42
CA CYS A 157 -5.85 11.50 -12.44
C CYS A 157 -5.03 12.55 -11.66
N ARG A 158 -4.68 13.66 -12.31
CA ARG A 158 -3.76 14.68 -11.74
C ARG A 158 -4.30 15.41 -10.50
N ASN A 159 -5.60 15.36 -10.28
CA ASN A 159 -6.27 15.92 -9.10
C ASN A 159 -6.34 14.92 -7.93
N ALA A 160 -5.76 13.72 -8.05
CA ALA A 160 -5.64 12.81 -6.92
C ALA A 160 -4.71 13.41 -5.86
N LYS A 161 -5.13 13.35 -4.59
CA LYS A 161 -4.44 13.90 -3.43
C LYS A 161 -4.61 12.99 -2.23
N ILE A 162 -3.65 13.06 -1.32
CA ILE A 162 -3.73 12.45 0.00
C ILE A 162 -4.14 13.55 0.96
N ARG A 163 -5.24 13.37 1.68
CA ARG A 163 -5.62 14.22 2.81
C ARG A 163 -5.37 13.47 4.10
N VAL A 164 -4.55 14.05 4.96
CA VAL A 164 -4.34 13.55 6.31
C VAL A 164 -5.39 14.17 7.21
N VAL A 165 -6.20 13.31 7.82
CA VAL A 165 -7.25 13.70 8.75
C VAL A 165 -6.90 13.26 10.16
N GLU A 166 -7.39 14.01 11.13
CA GLU A 166 -7.43 13.58 12.52
C GLU A 166 -8.81 12.95 12.78
N LEU A 167 -8.83 11.79 13.42
CA LEU A 167 -10.02 11.08 13.86
C LEU A 167 -10.27 11.34 15.34
N GLU A 168 -11.48 11.05 15.80
CA GLU A 168 -11.82 11.09 17.23
C GLU A 168 -10.81 10.28 18.09
N GLY A 169 -10.26 10.95 19.11
CA GLY A 169 -9.18 10.42 19.93
C GLY A 169 -7.76 10.71 19.41
N GLY A 170 -7.60 11.62 18.45
CA GLY A 170 -6.30 12.15 18.02
C GLY A 170 -5.51 11.25 17.07
N LEU A 171 -6.13 10.17 16.56
CA LEU A 171 -5.49 9.28 15.59
C LEU A 171 -5.43 9.95 14.23
N ARG A 172 -4.25 10.00 13.62
CA ARG A 172 -4.09 10.47 12.23
C ARG A 172 -4.36 9.34 11.25
N HIS A 173 -5.06 9.64 10.17
CA HIS A 173 -5.40 8.68 9.13
C HIS A 173 -5.30 9.31 7.73
N PRO A 174 -4.72 8.62 6.74
CA PRO A 174 -4.68 9.11 5.37
C PRO A 174 -5.92 8.71 4.58
N LEU A 175 -6.46 9.64 3.79
CA LEU A 175 -7.50 9.39 2.80
C LEU A 175 -7.00 9.80 1.43
N VAL A 176 -7.34 9.03 0.38
CA VAL A 176 -7.05 9.41 -1.00
C VAL A 176 -8.31 10.01 -1.63
N LEU A 177 -8.21 11.25 -2.05
CA LEU A 177 -9.29 12.04 -2.63
C LEU A 177 -8.99 12.27 -4.11
N PHE A 178 -10.01 12.19 -4.95
CA PHE A 178 -9.91 12.55 -6.37
C PHE A 178 -11.28 12.86 -6.93
N SER A 179 -11.34 13.48 -8.10
CA SER A 179 -12.59 13.67 -8.83
C SER A 179 -12.49 13.08 -10.23
N PHE A 180 -13.58 12.49 -10.70
CA PHE A 180 -13.70 11.98 -12.07
C PHE A 180 -15.06 12.41 -12.64
N GLY A 181 -15.02 13.15 -13.76
CA GLY A 181 -16.17 13.93 -14.21
C GLY A 181 -16.55 14.99 -13.16
N GLU A 182 -17.84 15.08 -12.81
CA GLU A 182 -18.34 16.01 -11.78
C GLU A 182 -18.51 15.37 -10.41
N ARG A 183 -17.92 14.19 -10.19
CA ARG A 183 -18.06 13.43 -8.93
C ARG A 183 -16.74 13.42 -8.18
N GLY A 184 -16.80 13.77 -6.90
CA GLY A 184 -15.71 13.55 -5.96
C GLY A 184 -15.77 12.15 -5.35
N PHE A 185 -14.60 11.61 -5.04
CA PHE A 185 -14.39 10.31 -4.45
C PHE A 185 -13.47 10.43 -3.25
N VAL A 186 -13.74 9.63 -2.22
CA VAL A 186 -12.91 9.50 -1.01
C VAL A 186 -12.67 8.03 -0.81
N SER A 187 -11.40 7.63 -0.82
CA SER A 187 -10.98 6.24 -0.77
C SER A 187 -10.04 6.01 0.42
N ASP A 188 -10.31 4.94 1.15
CA ASP A 188 -9.39 4.36 2.11
C ASP A 188 -9.06 2.92 1.70
N VAL A 189 -7.81 2.69 1.30
CA VAL A 189 -7.28 1.38 0.88
C VAL A 189 -7.11 0.39 2.05
N VAL A 190 -7.37 0.83 3.28
CA VAL A 190 -7.43 -0.04 4.47
C VAL A 190 -8.83 -0.61 4.67
N GLN A 191 -9.89 0.07 4.21
CA GLN A 191 -11.26 -0.36 4.39
C GLN A 191 -11.75 -1.30 3.28
N ASP A 192 -12.83 -2.02 3.57
CA ASP A 192 -13.42 -2.96 2.62
C ASP A 192 -14.18 -2.28 1.47
N GLU A 193 -14.59 -1.04 1.66
CA GLU A 193 -15.35 -0.28 0.69
C GLU A 193 -14.50 0.21 -0.47
N SER A 194 -15.03 0.03 -1.68
CA SER A 194 -14.35 0.48 -2.90
C SER A 194 -14.36 2.01 -2.99
N ALA A 195 -13.25 2.54 -3.53
CA ALA A 195 -13.10 3.96 -3.90
C ALA A 195 -14.28 4.54 -4.69
N LEU A 196 -14.99 3.71 -5.48
CA LEU A 196 -16.04 4.14 -6.39
C LEU A 196 -17.46 4.01 -5.83
N GLN A 197 -17.63 3.42 -4.65
CA GLN A 197 -18.95 3.19 -4.06
C GLN A 197 -19.58 4.45 -3.48
N ARG A 198 -18.77 5.48 -3.19
CA ARG A 198 -19.22 6.74 -2.61
C ARG A 198 -18.92 7.89 -3.58
N SER A 199 -19.96 8.59 -4.02
CA SER A 199 -19.83 9.78 -4.87
C SER A 199 -20.59 10.94 -4.28
N GLY A 200 -20.00 12.12 -4.29
CA GLY A 200 -20.58 13.36 -3.77
C GLY A 200 -19.57 14.50 -3.85
N SER A 201 -19.83 15.57 -3.10
CA SER A 201 -18.76 16.54 -2.85
C SER A 201 -17.70 15.92 -1.92
N VAL A 202 -16.43 16.24 -2.14
CA VAL A 202 -15.33 15.69 -1.33
C VAL A 202 -15.54 15.97 0.15
N GLU A 203 -15.94 17.18 0.51
CA GLU A 203 -16.17 17.57 1.91
C GLU A 203 -17.34 16.84 2.56
N GLU A 204 -18.44 16.61 1.84
CA GLU A 204 -19.56 15.80 2.34
C GLU A 204 -19.13 14.35 2.60
N LEU A 205 -18.33 13.78 1.69
CA LEU A 205 -17.84 12.41 1.81
C LEU A 205 -16.85 12.28 2.99
N VAL A 206 -15.95 13.25 3.18
CA VAL A 206 -15.05 13.29 4.33
C VAL A 206 -15.84 13.46 5.64
N GLY A 207 -16.87 14.33 5.67
CA GLY A 207 -17.70 14.54 6.86
C GLY A 207 -18.53 13.31 7.28
N LYS A 208 -18.88 12.43 6.32
CA LYS A 208 -19.59 11.16 6.57
C LYS A 208 -18.64 9.99 6.82
N TYR A 209 -17.33 10.18 6.66
CA TYR A 209 -16.36 9.11 6.77
C TYR A 209 -16.21 8.62 8.22
N LEU A 210 -16.13 7.29 8.37
CA LEU A 210 -15.92 6.60 9.63
C LEU A 210 -14.78 5.60 9.45
N PHE A 211 -13.85 5.57 10.41
CA PHE A 211 -12.80 4.54 10.49
C PHE A 211 -12.83 3.93 11.88
N ASN A 212 -13.06 2.61 11.97
CA ASN A 212 -13.24 1.91 13.26
C ASN A 212 -14.25 2.61 14.19
N ASN A 213 -15.40 3.02 13.64
CA ASN A 213 -16.46 3.78 14.32
C ASN A 213 -16.07 5.18 14.82
N LYS A 214 -14.90 5.70 14.44
CA LYS A 214 -14.46 7.06 14.76
C LYS A 214 -14.70 8.00 13.59
N ARG A 215 -15.24 9.18 13.87
CA ARG A 215 -15.44 10.23 12.87
C ARG A 215 -14.16 11.03 12.63
N VAL A 216 -14.11 11.69 11.48
CA VAL A 216 -13.13 12.75 11.22
C VAL A 216 -13.43 13.93 12.14
N SER A 217 -12.46 14.32 12.96
CA SER A 217 -12.54 15.54 13.78
C SER A 217 -12.15 16.77 12.94
N ARG A 218 -11.09 16.67 12.14
CA ARG A 218 -10.60 17.74 11.26
C ARG A 218 -9.66 17.22 10.17
N GLY A 219 -9.53 17.98 9.08
CA GLY A 219 -8.40 17.85 8.16
C GLY A 219 -7.16 18.51 8.75
N LEU A 220 -5.97 17.96 8.51
CA LEU A 220 -4.69 18.54 8.92
C LEU A 220 -4.02 19.22 7.72
N PHE A 221 -3.79 18.44 6.67
CA PHE A 221 -3.23 18.92 5.41
C PHE A 221 -3.56 17.94 4.28
N GLU A 222 -3.39 18.39 3.05
CA GLU A 222 -3.48 17.55 1.86
C GLU A 222 -2.34 17.84 0.88
N PHE A 223 -1.95 16.83 0.11
CA PHE A 223 -0.86 16.94 -0.84
C PHE A 223 -0.93 15.92 -1.97
N ASN A 224 -0.22 16.21 -3.06
CA ASN A 224 0.19 15.24 -4.07
C ASN A 224 1.60 15.57 -4.56
N ASP A 225 1.98 15.13 -5.76
CA ASP A 225 3.30 15.42 -6.34
C ASP A 225 3.50 16.91 -6.69
N VAL A 226 2.43 17.70 -6.81
CA VAL A 226 2.44 19.08 -7.30
C VAL A 226 1.94 20.11 -6.28
N ASP A 227 0.92 19.77 -5.50
CA ASP A 227 0.21 20.68 -4.61
C ASP A 227 0.37 20.29 -3.15
N TYR A 228 0.24 21.29 -2.27
CA TYR A 228 0.16 21.13 -0.83
C TYR A 228 -0.78 22.20 -0.25
N ALA A 229 -1.63 21.83 0.70
CA ALA A 229 -2.48 22.75 1.43
C ALA A 229 -2.63 22.31 2.90
N GLU A 230 -2.61 23.26 3.83
CA GLU A 230 -2.88 23.04 5.25
C GLU A 230 -4.30 23.52 5.60
N PHE A 231 -4.91 22.90 6.60
CA PHE A 231 -6.18 23.34 7.13
C PHE A 231 -5.95 24.06 8.46
N ASP A 232 -6.28 25.35 8.52
CA ASP A 232 -6.15 26.13 9.75
C ASP A 232 -7.08 25.60 10.85
N GLU A 233 -6.58 25.50 12.09
CA GLU A 233 -7.35 25.04 13.25
C GLU A 233 -8.58 25.93 13.58
N LYS A 234 -8.70 27.10 12.94
CA LYS A 234 -9.71 28.12 13.24
C LYS A 234 -11.00 28.04 12.41
N GLY A 235 -11.14 27.09 11.49
CA GLY A 235 -12.31 26.99 10.60
C GLY A 235 -13.54 26.26 11.16
N GLY A 236 -13.53 25.84 12.42
CA GLY A 236 -14.56 24.98 13.03
C GLY A 236 -15.82 25.69 13.56
N GLN A 237 -16.06 26.94 13.19
CA GLN A 237 -17.33 27.64 13.44
C GLN A 237 -17.55 28.65 12.30
N GLU A 238 -18.27 28.26 11.26
CA GLU A 238 -19.18 29.13 10.49
C GLU A 238 -19.89 28.32 9.39
N ALA A 239 -21.11 27.87 9.70
CA ALA A 239 -22.33 27.88 8.88
C ALA A 239 -23.40 26.99 9.55
#